data_AF-K2JSE4-F1
#
_entry.id   AF-K2JSE4-F1
#
_cell.length_a   1.000
_cell.length_b   1.000
_cell.length_c   1.000
_cell.angle_alpha   90.00
_cell.angle_beta   90.00
_cell.angle_gamma   90.00
#
_symmetry.space_group_name_H-M   'P 1'
#
loop_
_entity.id
_entity.type
_entity.pdbx_description
1 polymer ?
#
loop_
_entity_poly.entity_id
_entity_poly.type
_entity_poly.pdbx_seq_one_letter_code
_entity_poly.pdbx_strand_id
1 'polypeptide(L)'
;MGLGGVSVGGLRNQPSQVVALLDLPQHVAPLFDMYLHHPNQQPSLRPRLPQALVAHENQYKKSPDDALLAQYDAQVRRYYQERTGGNKETSWSEQIADTLKKESRPHIRSFLESQGFIQK
;
A
#
# COMPACT_ATOMS: atom_id res chain seq x y z
N MET A 1 25.57 0.09 2.00
CA MET A 1 24.87 0.93 2.99
C MET A 1 24.14 0.13 4.06
N GLY A 2 23.54 -1.05 3.76
CA GLY A 2 22.99 -1.93 4.81
C GLY A 2 21.84 -1.35 5.62
N LEU A 3 21.13 -0.36 5.07
CA LEU A 3 20.01 0.31 5.71
C LEU A 3 18.70 -0.44 5.43
N GLY A 4 17.80 -0.42 6.42
CA GLY A 4 16.38 -0.72 6.26
C GLY A 4 15.61 0.53 5.86
N GLY A 5 14.48 0.32 5.18
CA GLY A 5 13.63 1.41 4.71
C GLY A 5 12.15 1.08 4.84
N VAL A 6 11.33 2.08 5.14
CA VAL A 6 9.87 1.98 5.05
C VAL A 6 9.26 3.25 4.48
N SER A 7 8.42 3.08 3.46
CA SER A 7 7.60 4.17 2.91
C SER A 7 6.34 4.36 3.74
N VAL A 8 6.05 5.60 4.13
CA VAL A 8 4.90 5.95 4.97
C VAL A 8 3.93 6.80 4.17
N GLY A 9 2.89 6.15 3.65
CA GLY A 9 1.79 6.84 2.96
C GLY A 9 0.80 7.53 3.91
N GLY A 10 0.93 7.34 5.22
CA GLY A 10 0.09 7.96 6.26
C GLY A 10 0.19 9.49 6.28
N LEU A 11 1.26 10.04 5.72
CA LEU A 11 1.47 11.48 5.55
C LEU A 11 0.29 12.16 4.83
N ARG A 12 -0.40 11.44 3.93
CA ARG A 12 -1.59 11.92 3.21
C ARG A 12 -2.88 11.95 4.05
N ASN A 13 -2.83 11.53 5.32
CA ASN A 13 -4.00 11.63 6.20
C ASN A 13 -4.28 13.09 6.57
N GLN A 14 -3.26 13.93 6.71
CA GLN A 14 -3.39 15.36 7.07
C GLN A 14 -2.46 16.23 6.20
N PRO A 15 -2.61 16.20 4.86
CA PRO A 15 -1.62 16.75 3.94
C PRO A 15 -1.48 18.28 4.05
N SER A 16 -2.57 19.00 4.34
CA SER A 16 -2.54 20.46 4.56
C SER A 16 -1.72 20.87 5.79
N GLN A 17 -1.74 20.05 6.86
CA GLN A 17 -0.90 20.31 8.04
C GLN A 17 0.58 20.10 7.71
N VAL A 18 0.90 19.11 6.88
CA VAL A 18 2.28 18.85 6.45
C VAL A 18 2.81 19.99 5.60
N VAL A 19 2.00 20.50 4.67
CA VAL A 19 2.33 21.72 3.89
C VAL A 19 2.64 22.88 4.84
N ALA A 20 1.75 23.17 5.79
CA ALA A 20 1.94 24.29 6.72
C ALA A 20 3.18 24.12 7.61
N LEU A 21 3.43 22.89 8.08
CA LEU A 21 4.56 22.58 8.96
C LEU A 21 5.91 22.72 8.24
N LEU A 22 5.97 22.31 6.97
CA LEU A 22 7.20 22.32 6.17
C LEU A 22 7.33 23.56 5.27
N ASP A 23 6.39 24.51 5.39
CA ASP A 23 6.32 25.72 4.56
C ASP A 23 6.41 25.40 3.05
N LEU A 24 5.63 24.39 2.61
CA LEU A 24 5.66 23.96 1.21
C LEU A 24 4.96 25.01 0.32
N PRO A 25 5.61 25.46 -0.77
CA PRO A 25 5.00 26.42 -1.67
C PRO A 25 3.92 25.77 -2.54
N GLN A 26 3.18 26.60 -3.27
CA GLN A 26 2.25 26.14 -4.32
C GLN A 26 2.97 25.22 -5.31
N HIS A 27 2.22 24.28 -5.89
CA HIS A 27 2.74 23.25 -6.80
C HIS A 27 3.75 22.29 -6.16
N VAL A 28 3.72 22.14 -4.82
CA VAL A 28 4.44 21.10 -4.09
C VAL A 28 3.45 20.30 -3.23
N ALA A 29 3.30 19.02 -3.54
CA ALA A 29 2.39 18.12 -2.82
C ALA A 29 3.18 16.95 -2.21
N PRO A 30 3.08 16.73 -0.89
CA PRO A 30 3.80 15.63 -0.26
C PRO A 30 3.02 14.32 -0.47
N LEU A 31 3.69 13.30 -1.03
CA LEU A 31 3.05 12.03 -1.42
C LEU A 31 3.22 10.95 -0.35
N PHE A 32 4.43 10.79 0.15
CA PHE A 32 4.79 9.82 1.19
C PHE A 32 6.09 10.26 1.84
N ASP A 33 6.34 9.73 3.03
CA ASP A 33 7.62 9.86 3.72
C ASP A 33 8.43 8.56 3.58
N MET A 34 9.73 8.61 3.86
CA MET A 34 10.62 7.45 3.86
C MET A 34 11.56 7.48 5.07
N TYR A 35 11.42 6.49 5.93
CA TYR A 35 12.35 6.29 7.05
C TYR A 35 13.50 5.40 6.61
N LEU A 36 14.72 5.83 6.86
CA LEU A 36 15.94 5.05 6.67
C LEU A 36 16.62 4.83 8.02
N HIS A 37 17.05 3.61 8.30
CA HIS A 37 17.67 3.27 9.59
C HIS A 37 18.61 2.07 9.46
N HIS A 38 19.48 1.87 10.45
CA HIS A 38 20.20 0.61 10.62
C HIS A 38 19.24 -0.42 11.25
N PRO A 39 18.93 -1.55 10.57
CA PRO A 39 17.96 -2.51 11.07
C PRO A 39 18.40 -3.15 12.39
N ASN A 40 17.46 -3.32 13.32
CA ASN A 40 17.63 -4.13 14.54
C ASN A 40 16.84 -5.45 14.48
N GLN A 41 16.15 -5.71 13.37
CA GLN A 41 15.33 -6.89 13.11
C GLN A 41 15.43 -7.31 11.65
N GLN A 42 15.13 -8.58 11.37
CA GLN A 42 15.05 -9.14 10.03
C GLN A 42 13.66 -9.75 9.82
N PRO A 43 12.65 -8.97 9.39
CA PRO A 43 11.30 -9.47 9.20
C PRO A 43 11.22 -10.50 8.07
N SER A 44 10.33 -11.48 8.22
CA SER A 44 10.04 -12.44 7.15
C SER A 44 9.50 -11.76 5.89
N LEU A 45 9.82 -12.33 4.73
CA LEU A 45 9.34 -11.83 3.45
C LEU A 45 7.85 -12.14 3.30
N ARG A 46 7.05 -11.08 3.07
CA ARG A 46 5.63 -11.23 2.74
C ARG A 46 5.49 -11.78 1.31
N PRO A 47 4.70 -12.84 1.07
CA PRO A 47 4.37 -13.30 -0.27
C PRO A 47 3.84 -12.18 -1.16
N ARG A 48 4.16 -12.23 -2.45
CA ARG A 48 3.63 -11.32 -3.48
C ARG A 48 2.65 -12.07 -4.36
N LEU A 49 1.76 -11.32 -5.01
CA LEU A 49 0.86 -11.89 -6.02
C LEU A 49 1.69 -12.67 -7.07
N PRO A 50 1.22 -13.85 -7.48
CA PRO A 50 1.80 -14.59 -8.60
C PRO A 50 1.93 -13.70 -9.84
N GLN A 51 3.06 -13.79 -10.53
CA GLN A 51 3.33 -12.96 -11.71
C GLN A 51 2.24 -13.08 -12.78
N ALA A 52 1.66 -14.28 -12.97
CA ALA A 52 0.60 -14.51 -13.94
C ALA A 52 -0.72 -13.75 -13.63
N LEU A 53 -0.90 -13.26 -12.39
CA LEU A 53 -2.02 -12.39 -11.99
C LEU A 53 -1.69 -10.88 -12.12
N VAL A 54 -0.42 -10.53 -12.39
CA VAL A 54 0.04 -9.13 -12.45
C VAL A 54 0.49 -8.74 -13.86
N ALA A 55 1.23 -9.62 -14.53
CA ALA A 55 1.77 -9.41 -15.87
C ALA A 55 0.89 -10.13 -16.90
N HIS A 56 0.32 -9.36 -17.82
CA HIS A 56 -0.53 -9.88 -18.89
C HIS A 56 0.19 -9.72 -20.23
N GLU A 57 0.20 -10.76 -21.04
CA GLU A 57 0.80 -10.73 -22.36
C GLU A 57 -0.19 -10.20 -23.39
N ASN A 58 0.24 -9.22 -24.19
CA ASN A 58 -0.50 -8.54 -25.28
C ASN A 58 -1.74 -7.73 -24.86
N GLN A 59 -2.59 -8.30 -24.01
CA GLN A 59 -3.87 -7.69 -23.63
C GLN A 59 -4.22 -7.99 -22.17
N TYR A 60 -4.94 -7.07 -21.54
CA TYR A 60 -5.41 -7.25 -20.18
C TYR A 60 -6.40 -8.42 -20.09
N LYS A 61 -6.12 -9.39 -19.22
CA LYS A 61 -7.04 -10.49 -18.93
C LYS A 61 -8.19 -9.98 -18.05
N LYS A 62 -9.41 -10.02 -18.58
CA LYS A 62 -10.60 -9.48 -17.90
C LYS A 62 -11.01 -10.28 -16.65
N SER A 63 -10.76 -11.58 -16.66
CA SER A 63 -11.04 -12.45 -15.52
C SER A 63 -9.73 -12.99 -14.95
N PRO A 64 -9.53 -12.93 -13.62
CA PRO A 64 -8.38 -13.55 -12.98
C PRO A 64 -8.49 -15.08 -13.08
N ASP A 65 -7.35 -15.75 -12.91
CA ASP A 65 -7.32 -17.19 -12.67
C ASP A 65 -7.69 -17.43 -11.20
N ASP A 66 -8.96 -17.79 -10.95
CA ASP A 66 -9.51 -17.98 -9.60
C ASP A 66 -8.80 -19.11 -8.83
N ALA A 67 -8.35 -20.15 -9.53
CA ALA A 67 -7.61 -21.25 -8.91
C ALA A 67 -6.24 -20.77 -8.42
N LEU A 68 -5.53 -19.99 -9.24
CA LEU A 68 -4.26 -19.40 -8.86
C LEU A 68 -4.42 -18.37 -7.73
N LEU A 69 -5.49 -17.57 -7.75
CA LEU A 69 -5.80 -16.64 -6.66
C LEU A 69 -6.09 -17.39 -5.35
N ALA A 70 -6.86 -18.47 -5.40
CA ALA A 70 -7.15 -19.29 -4.21
C ALA A 70 -5.89 -19.93 -3.62
N GLN A 71 -4.95 -20.38 -4.47
CA GLN A 71 -3.64 -20.88 -4.02
C GLN A 71 -2.83 -19.79 -3.32
N TYR A 72 -2.80 -18.58 -3.89
CA TYR A 72 -2.11 -17.45 -3.27
C TYR A 72 -2.77 -17.04 -1.94
N ASP A 73 -4.10 -17.05 -1.88
CA ASP A 73 -4.83 -16.77 -0.65
C ASP A 73 -4.50 -17.76 0.47
N ALA A 74 -4.40 -19.06 0.15
CA ALA A 74 -3.95 -20.09 1.10
C ALA A 74 -2.50 -19.86 1.56
N GLN A 75 -1.60 -19.44 0.66
CA GLN A 75 -0.22 -19.09 1.01
C GLN A 75 -0.17 -17.91 1.98
N VAL A 76 -0.99 -16.87 1.76
CA VAL A 76 -1.05 -15.69 2.62
C VAL A 76 -1.63 -16.02 4.00
N ARG A 77 -2.65 -16.89 4.07
CA ARG A 77 -3.17 -17.38 5.36
C ARG A 77 -2.08 -18.04 6.19
N ARG A 78 -1.34 -18.98 5.59
CA ARG A 78 -0.21 -19.68 6.27
C ARG A 78 0.85 -18.70 6.73
N TYR A 79 1.25 -17.74 5.88
CA TYR A 79 2.20 -16.69 6.24
C TYR A 79 1.77 -15.91 7.49
N TYR A 80 0.49 -15.52 7.60
CA TYR A 80 0.01 -14.78 8.77
C TYR A 80 -0.10 -15.66 10.01
N GLN A 81 -0.52 -16.92 9.88
CA GLN A 81 -0.53 -17.88 10.98
C GLN A 81 0.87 -18.05 11.58
N GLU A 82 1.88 -18.32 10.73
CA GLU A 82 3.27 -18.48 11.16
C GLU A 82 3.83 -17.19 11.79
N ARG A 83 3.62 -16.04 11.12
CA ARG A 83 4.19 -14.77 11.55
C ARG A 83 3.62 -14.26 12.89
N THR A 84 2.36 -14.56 13.17
CA THR A 84 1.66 -14.01 14.35
C THR A 84 1.51 -15.02 15.48
N GLY A 85 2.08 -16.22 15.34
CA GLY A 85 1.89 -17.31 16.30
C GLY A 85 0.43 -17.76 16.39
N GLY A 86 -0.31 -17.75 15.28
CA GLY A 86 -1.71 -18.16 15.21
C GLY A 86 -2.75 -17.09 15.56
N ASN A 87 -2.34 -15.89 15.98
CA ASN A 87 -3.27 -14.82 16.38
C ASN A 87 -3.97 -14.10 15.22
N LYS A 88 -3.51 -14.32 13.98
CA LYS A 88 -4.11 -13.75 12.78
C LYS A 88 -4.13 -14.79 11.67
N GLU A 89 -5.32 -15.01 11.14
CA GLU A 89 -5.55 -15.83 9.97
C GLU A 89 -6.44 -15.05 9.00
N THR A 90 -5.89 -14.69 7.85
CA THR A 90 -6.66 -13.99 6.81
C THR A 90 -5.96 -14.15 5.47
N SER A 91 -6.75 -14.21 4.40
CA SER A 91 -6.25 -14.22 3.03
C SER A 91 -5.91 -12.82 2.52
N TRP A 92 -5.31 -12.74 1.33
CA TRP A 92 -5.08 -11.45 0.70
C TRP A 92 -6.41 -10.84 0.21
N SER A 93 -7.28 -11.63 -0.40
CA SER A 93 -8.57 -11.16 -0.91
C SER A 93 -9.46 -10.59 0.19
N GLU A 94 -9.52 -11.24 1.37
CA GLU A 94 -10.26 -10.74 2.54
C GLU A 94 -9.71 -9.38 3.01
N GLN A 95 -8.39 -9.24 3.14
CA GLN A 95 -7.75 -7.99 3.54
C GLN A 95 -8.04 -6.85 2.57
N ILE A 96 -7.98 -7.12 1.26
CA ILE A 96 -8.25 -6.11 0.24
C ILE A 96 -9.73 -5.73 0.26
N ALA A 97 -10.64 -6.70 0.34
CA ALA A 97 -12.06 -6.43 0.45
C ALA A 97 -12.36 -5.54 1.67
N ASP A 98 -11.80 -5.87 2.84
CA ASP A 98 -11.97 -5.07 4.06
C ASP A 98 -11.37 -3.67 3.95
N THR A 99 -10.22 -3.54 3.30
CA THR A 99 -9.57 -2.23 3.07
C THR A 99 -10.41 -1.36 2.14
N LEU A 100 -10.99 -1.94 1.09
CA LEU A 100 -11.75 -1.21 0.07
C LEU A 100 -13.20 -0.90 0.48
N LYS A 101 -13.73 -1.56 1.53
CA LYS A 101 -15.07 -1.25 2.07
C LYS A 101 -15.24 0.19 2.55
N LYS A 102 -14.16 0.86 2.93
CA LYS A 102 -14.18 2.24 3.43
C LYS A 102 -13.50 3.16 2.43
N GLU A 103 -14.13 4.29 2.15
CA GLU A 103 -13.49 5.35 1.38
C GLU A 103 -12.26 5.88 2.12
N SER A 104 -11.10 5.75 1.51
CA SER A 104 -9.83 6.18 2.10
C SER A 104 -9.47 7.57 1.61
N ARG A 105 -9.40 8.53 2.53
CA ARG A 105 -8.93 9.91 2.31
C ARG A 105 -9.73 10.67 1.23
N PRO A 106 -11.05 10.86 1.43
CA PRO A 106 -11.90 11.56 0.47
C PRO A 106 -11.46 13.01 0.19
N HIS A 107 -10.73 13.63 1.12
CA HIS A 107 -10.25 15.02 1.03
C HIS A 107 -9.10 15.25 0.04
N ILE A 108 -8.48 14.20 -0.50
CA ILE A 108 -7.24 14.34 -1.29
C ILE A 108 -7.44 15.17 -2.56
N ARG A 109 -8.59 15.05 -3.22
CA ARG A 109 -8.88 15.83 -4.42
C ARG A 109 -8.86 17.33 -4.12
N SER A 110 -9.65 17.76 -3.14
CA SER A 110 -9.73 19.18 -2.75
C SER A 110 -8.38 19.71 -2.25
N PHE A 111 -7.58 18.87 -1.58
CA PHE A 111 -6.21 19.23 -1.20
C PHE A 111 -5.30 19.46 -2.42
N LEU A 112 -5.35 18.60 -3.44
CA LEU A 112 -4.52 18.76 -4.64
C LEU A 112 -4.93 20.02 -5.42
N GLU A 113 -6.23 20.28 -5.54
CA GLU A 113 -6.77 21.49 -6.16
C GLU A 113 -6.28 22.77 -5.43
N SER A 114 -6.26 22.78 -4.08
CA SER A 114 -5.77 23.92 -3.30
C SER A 114 -4.25 24.12 -3.35
N GLN A 115 -3.50 23.09 -3.76
CA GLN A 115 -2.05 23.16 -4.00
C GLN A 115 -1.68 23.43 -5.46
N GLY A 116 -2.66 23.78 -6.30
CA GLY A 116 -2.41 24.15 -7.69
C GLY A 116 -2.26 22.96 -8.64
N PHE A 117 -2.73 21.77 -8.25
CA PHE A 117 -2.78 20.58 -9.11
C PHE A 117 -4.21 20.29 -9.56
N ILE A 118 -4.37 19.53 -10.66
CA ILE A 118 -5.69 19.09 -11.16
C ILE A 118 -6.63 20.30 -11.43
N GLN A 119 -6.06 21.42 -11.86
CA GLN A 119 -6.83 22.57 -12.34
C GLN A 119 -7.37 22.27 -13.74
N LYS A 120 -8.59 22.72 -14.01
CA LYS A 120 -9.28 22.54 -15.29
C LYS A 120 -8.67 23.38 -16.40
#